data_AF-A0A842QQY8-F1
#
_entry.id   AF-A0A842QQY8-F1
#
_cell.length_a   1.000
_cell.length_b   1.000
_cell.length_c   1.000
_cell.angle_alpha   90.00
_cell.angle_beta   90.00
_cell.angle_gamma   90.00
#
_symmetry.space_group_name_H-M   'P 1'
#
loop_
_entity.id
_entity.type
_entity.pdbx_description
1 polymer ?
#
loop_
_entity_poly.entity_id
_entity_poly.type
_entity_poly.pdbx_seq_one_letter_code
_entity_poly.pdbx_strand_id
1 'polypeptide(L)'
;MSIIEPEGKAKTRSFRLDNAIYREVSKIAEKRNLSVSNLLEKIVTDYVLFYQWSEELGSVIFSPNTIKEIIEAVDEEEIKRIAENVAHATFLKSYLARGDELNQET
;
A
#
# COMPACT_ATOMS: atom_id res chain seq x y z
N MET A 1 3.77 13.75 2.09
CA MET A 1 4.49 12.47 2.02
C MET A 1 5.97 12.76 1.78
N SER A 2 6.80 12.50 2.78
CA SER A 2 8.26 12.61 2.62
C SER A 2 8.77 11.33 1.96
N ILE A 3 9.46 11.44 0.85
CA ILE A 3 10.14 10.30 0.21
C ILE A 3 11.27 9.88 1.15
N ILE A 4 11.20 8.66 1.68
CA ILE A 4 12.25 8.12 2.54
C ILE A 4 13.33 7.54 1.64
N GLU A 5 14.45 8.26 1.51
CA GLU A 5 15.62 7.76 0.81
C GLU A 5 16.50 6.93 1.77
N PRO A 6 17.09 5.81 1.31
CA PRO A 6 18.03 5.06 2.13
C PRO A 6 19.27 5.89 2.45
N GLU A 7 19.48 6.21 3.74
CA GLU A 7 20.64 6.97 4.19
C GLU A 7 21.55 6.17 5.13
N GLY A 8 22.85 6.23 4.85
CA GLY A 8 23.89 5.69 5.75
C GLY A 8 24.03 4.17 5.75
N LYS A 9 24.61 3.63 6.83
CA LYS A 9 24.83 2.18 7.01
C LYS A 9 23.61 1.54 7.66
N ALA A 10 23.25 0.34 7.18
CA ALA A 10 22.20 -0.48 7.78
C ALA A 10 22.43 -0.68 9.28
N LYS A 11 21.35 -0.56 10.07
CA LYS A 11 21.38 -0.75 11.53
C LYS A 11 20.74 -2.08 11.89
N THR A 12 21.48 -2.93 12.59
CA THR A 12 20.95 -4.22 13.07
C THR A 12 20.03 -4.01 14.28
N ARG A 13 18.89 -4.70 14.27
CA ARG A 13 17.97 -4.82 15.41
C ARG A 13 17.61 -6.29 15.61
N SER A 14 17.41 -6.67 16.88
CA SER A 14 17.04 -8.03 17.26
C SER A 14 15.79 -7.98 18.11
N PHE A 15 14.83 -8.84 17.79
CA PHE A 15 13.57 -8.98 18.51
C PHE A 15 13.15 -10.45 18.50
N ARG A 16 12.21 -10.79 19.40
CA ARG A 16 11.64 -12.14 19.49
C ARG A 16 10.28 -12.13 18.83
N LEU A 17 9.96 -13.21 18.11
CA LEU A 17 8.65 -13.47 17.56
C LEU A 17 7.99 -14.59 18.36
N ASP A 18 6.67 -14.50 18.51
CA ASP A 18 5.88 -15.65 18.92
C ASP A 18 6.07 -16.80 17.92
N ASN A 19 6.03 -18.04 18.43
CA ASN A 19 6.32 -19.22 17.62
C ASN A 19 5.30 -19.43 16.48
N ALA A 20 4.02 -19.10 16.71
CA ALA A 20 3.01 -19.21 15.66
C ALA A 20 3.28 -18.23 14.52
N ILE A 21 3.64 -16.97 14.86
CA ILE A 21 3.98 -15.94 13.87
C ILE A 21 5.26 -16.33 13.12
N TYR A 22 6.30 -16.76 13.84
CA TYR A 22 7.55 -17.20 13.22
C TYR A 22 7.33 -18.32 12.19
N ARG A 23 6.48 -19.30 12.53
CA ARG A 23 6.15 -20.40 11.62
C ARG A 23 5.48 -19.93 10.34
N GLU A 24 4.49 -19.04 10.43
CA GLU A 24 3.79 -18.55 9.24
C GLU A 24 4.70 -17.66 8.38
N VAL A 25 5.50 -16.79 8.99
CA VAL A 25 6.49 -15.96 8.27
C VAL A 25 7.51 -16.86 7.54
N SER A 26 7.98 -17.93 8.19
CA SER A 26 8.93 -18.87 7.60
C SER A 26 8.36 -19.58 6.36
N LYS A 27 7.11 -20.04 6.42
CA LYS A 27 6.42 -20.63 5.25
C LYS A 27 6.30 -19.64 4.08
N ILE A 28 5.97 -18.38 4.38
CA ILE A 28 5.85 -17.33 3.35
C ILE A 28 7.22 -17.03 2.74
N ALA A 29 8.27 -16.96 3.55
CA ALA A 29 9.64 -16.73 3.10
C ALA A 29 10.10 -17.86 2.16
N GLU A 30 9.87 -19.12 2.55
CA GLU A 30 10.18 -20.29 1.73
C GLU A 30 9.41 -20.28 0.40
N LYS A 31 8.09 -20.04 0.43
CA LYS A 31 7.26 -19.94 -0.78
C LYS A 31 7.76 -18.86 -1.75
N ARG A 32 8.39 -17.81 -1.23
CA ARG A 32 8.93 -16.68 -2.01
C ARG A 32 10.43 -16.80 -2.30
N ASN A 33 11.08 -17.90 -1.90
CA ASN A 33 12.51 -18.12 -2.01
C ASN A 33 13.35 -16.98 -1.37
N LEU A 34 12.93 -16.53 -0.18
CA LEU A 34 13.57 -15.49 0.61
C LEU A 34 14.01 -16.04 1.98
N SER A 35 14.99 -15.40 2.60
CA SER A 35 15.25 -15.60 4.02
C SER A 35 14.17 -14.92 4.86
N VAL A 36 13.94 -15.40 6.09
CA VAL A 36 13.02 -14.75 7.04
C VAL A 36 13.44 -13.30 7.29
N SER A 37 14.75 -13.03 7.41
CA SER A 37 15.27 -11.68 7.61
C SER A 37 14.93 -10.75 6.45
N ASN A 38 15.11 -11.18 5.20
CA ASN A 38 14.82 -10.35 4.02
C ASN A 38 13.31 -10.10 3.89
N LEU A 39 12.47 -11.09 4.23
CA LEU A 39 11.02 -10.91 4.24
C LEU A 39 10.60 -9.89 5.30
N LEU A 40 11.17 -9.96 6.50
CA LEU A 40 10.88 -9.01 7.58
C LEU A 40 11.37 -7.60 7.24
N GLU A 41 12.56 -7.46 6.65
CA GLU A 41 13.06 -6.18 6.15
C GLU A 41 12.09 -5.57 5.12
N LYS A 42 11.62 -6.39 4.18
CA LYS A 42 10.63 -5.96 3.20
C LYS A 42 9.32 -5.53 3.86
N ILE A 43 8.79 -6.31 4.81
CA ILE A 43 7.53 -5.98 5.51
C ILE A 43 7.66 -4.64 6.24
N VAL A 44 8.76 -4.41 6.94
CA VAL A 44 9.00 -3.13 7.65
C VAL A 44 9.10 -1.98 6.66
N THR A 45 9.80 -2.19 5.55
CA THR A 45 9.95 -1.18 4.50
C THR A 45 8.60 -0.86 3.85
N ASP A 46 7.83 -1.87 3.44
CA ASP A 46 6.52 -1.72 2.84
C ASP A 46 5.53 -1.04 3.80
N TYR A 47 5.63 -1.31 5.11
CA TYR A 47 4.80 -0.65 6.11
C TYR A 47 5.07 0.85 6.17
N VAL A 48 6.34 1.23 6.25
CA VAL A 48 6.74 2.65 6.32
C VAL A 48 6.50 3.37 4.98
N LEU A 49 6.67 2.71 3.84
CA LEU A 49 6.44 3.35 2.54
C LEU A 49 4.96 3.46 2.18
N PHE A 50 4.11 2.53 2.65
CA PHE A 50 2.74 2.44 2.16
C PHE A 50 1.70 2.15 3.25
N TYR A 51 1.84 1.05 4.02
CA TYR A 51 0.73 0.62 4.89
C TYR A 51 0.40 1.59 6.01
N GLN A 52 1.37 2.31 6.58
CA GLN A 52 1.08 3.32 7.61
C GLN A 52 0.15 4.42 7.08
N TRP A 53 0.34 4.86 5.84
CA TRP A 53 -0.53 5.84 5.19
C TRP A 53 -1.89 5.23 4.87
N SER A 54 -1.91 3.98 4.40
CA SER A 54 -3.16 3.27 4.12
C SER A 54 -4.06 3.18 5.37
N GLU A 55 -3.47 2.87 6.52
CA GLU A 55 -4.15 2.80 7.82
C GLU A 55 -4.61 4.18 8.31
N GLU A 56 -3.75 5.20 8.26
CA GLU A 56 -4.08 6.57 8.70
C GLU A 56 -5.19 7.22 7.85
N LEU A 57 -5.19 6.97 6.54
CA LEU A 57 -6.14 7.55 5.61
C LEU A 57 -7.49 6.83 5.56
N GLY A 58 -7.69 5.76 6.34
CA GLY A 58 -8.94 5.00 6.35
C GLY A 58 -9.23 4.33 5.01
N SER A 59 -8.20 3.81 4.36
CA SER A 59 -8.29 3.26 3.00
C SER A 59 -9.25 2.07 2.91
N VAL A 60 -10.01 2.00 1.81
CA VAL A 60 -10.86 0.84 1.50
C VAL A 60 -10.16 -0.05 0.49
N ILE A 61 -9.99 -1.33 0.83
CA ILE A 61 -9.37 -2.32 -0.06
C ILE A 61 -10.47 -2.97 -0.89
N PHE A 62 -10.41 -2.78 -2.22
CA PHE A 62 -11.30 -3.48 -3.15
C PHE A 62 -10.61 -4.70 -3.75
N SER A 63 -11.37 -5.79 -3.93
CA SER A 63 -10.90 -6.91 -4.75
C SER A 63 -10.91 -6.53 -6.23
N PRO A 64 -10.08 -7.16 -7.09
CA PRO A 64 -10.11 -6.91 -8.54
C PRO A 64 -11.51 -7.11 -9.14
N ASN A 65 -12.27 -8.09 -8.65
CA ASN A 65 -13.65 -8.32 -9.09
C ASN A 65 -14.58 -7.17 -8.65
N THR A 66 -14.39 -6.63 -7.45
CA THR A 66 -15.16 -5.47 -6.99
C THR A 66 -14.90 -4.24 -7.87
N ILE A 67 -13.64 -3.99 -8.22
CA ILE A 67 -13.29 -2.91 -9.16
C ILE A 67 -13.90 -3.16 -10.53
N LYS A 68 -13.85 -4.40 -11.03
CA LYS A 68 -14.46 -4.78 -12.30
C LYS A 68 -15.95 -4.45 -12.33
N GLU A 69 -16.71 -4.88 -11.33
CA GLU A 69 -18.16 -4.61 -11.24
C GLU A 69 -18.46 -3.11 -11.18
N ILE A 70 -17.63 -2.32 -10.47
CA ILE A 70 -17.76 -0.85 -10.43
C ILE A 70 -17.53 -0.26 -11.82
N ILE A 71 -16.49 -0.69 -12.52
CA ILE A 71 -16.17 -0.19 -13.86
C ILE A 71 -17.26 -0.58 -14.86
N GLU A 72 -17.75 -1.82 -14.82
CA GLU A 72 -18.81 -2.30 -15.72
C GLU A 72 -20.17 -1.63 -15.48
N ALA A 73 -20.40 -1.07 -14.29
CA ALA A 73 -21.61 -0.31 -13.96
C ALA A 73 -21.59 1.14 -14.47
N VAL A 74 -20.45 1.63 -15.00
CA VAL A 74 -20.29 2.99 -15.50
C VAL A 74 -20.16 2.97 -17.02
N ASP A 75 -20.88 3.86 -17.71
CA ASP A 75 -20.82 3.96 -19.17
C ASP A 75 -19.42 4.35 -19.67
N GLU A 76 -19.02 3.82 -20.82
CA GLU A 76 -17.66 4.00 -21.37
C GLU A 76 -17.28 5.48 -21.56
N GLU A 77 -18.23 6.31 -22.01
CA GLU A 77 -18.01 7.75 -22.20
C GLU A 77 -17.80 8.48 -20.86
N GLU A 78 -18.45 8.01 -19.80
CA GLU A 78 -18.28 8.56 -18.47
C GLU A 78 -16.92 8.14 -17.87
N ILE A 79 -16.48 6.91 -18.13
CA ILE A 79 -15.13 6.45 -17.79
C ILE A 79 -14.06 7.31 -18.48
N LYS A 80 -14.21 7.59 -19.79
CA LYS A 80 -13.29 8.46 -20.54
C LYS A 80 -13.23 9.86 -19.95
N ARG A 81 -14.39 10.46 -19.65
CA ARG A 81 -14.49 11.78 -19.04
C ARG A 81 -13.81 11.82 -17.66
N ILE A 82 -14.03 10.80 -16.82
CA ILE A 82 -13.37 10.69 -15.52
C ILE A 82 -11.86 10.53 -15.69
N ALA A 83 -11.41 9.67 -16.62
CA ALA A 83 -9.99 9.45 -16.88
C ALA A 83 -9.27 10.72 -17.35
N GLU A 84 -9.88 11.51 -18.22
CA GLU A 84 -9.33 12.80 -18.65
C GLU A 84 -9.21 13.79 -17.48
N ASN A 85 -10.22 13.84 -16.60
CA ASN A 85 -10.18 14.71 -15.42
C ASN A 85 -9.11 14.28 -14.40
N VAL A 86 -8.93 12.97 -14.22
CA VAL A 86 -7.99 12.40 -13.23
C VAL A 86 -6.56 12.30 -13.77
N ALA A 87 -6.35 12.22 -15.09
CA ALA A 87 -5.00 12.21 -15.69
C ALA A 87 -4.19 13.48 -15.38
N HIS A 88 -4.85 14.57 -15.00
CA HIS A 88 -4.23 15.82 -14.56
C HIS A 88 -4.07 15.92 -13.03
N ALA A 89 -4.47 14.91 -12.28
CA ALA A 89 -4.44 14.91 -10.83
C ALA A 89 -3.03 14.58 -10.31
N THR A 90 -2.53 15.37 -9.36
CA THR A 90 -1.31 15.07 -8.61
C THR A 90 -1.46 13.81 -7.77
N PHE A 91 -0.34 13.15 -7.42
CA PHE A 91 -0.33 11.91 -6.62
C PHE A 91 -1.21 11.94 -5.35
N LEU A 92 -1.34 13.10 -4.69
CA LEU A 92 -2.19 13.29 -3.51
C LEU A 92 -3.70 13.24 -3.83
N LYS A 93 -4.11 13.63 -5.04
CA LYS A 93 -5.49 13.58 -5.53
C LYS A 93 -5.89 12.21 -6.07
N SER A 94 -4.93 11.28 -6.21
CA SER A 94 -5.18 9.91 -6.67
C SER A 94 -5.55 8.95 -5.53
N TYR A 95 -5.55 9.42 -4.27
CA TYR A 95 -5.96 8.65 -3.10
C TYR A 95 -7.40 8.99 -2.72
N LEU A 96 -8.22 7.95 -2.58
CA LEU A 96 -9.56 8.03 -1.97
C LEU A 96 -9.46 7.55 -0.53
N ALA A 97 -9.43 8.50 0.41
CA ALA A 97 -9.75 8.21 1.81
C ALA A 97 -11.26 7.99 1.91
N ARG A 98 -11.73 7.20 2.88
CA ARG A 98 -13.15 6.88 3.04
C ARG A 98 -14.03 8.14 3.01
N GLY A 99 -14.68 8.38 1.88
CA GLY A 99 -15.71 9.39 1.70
C GLY A 99 -15.23 10.80 1.35
N ASP A 100 -13.93 11.12 1.39
CA ASP A 100 -13.43 12.48 1.16
C ASP A 100 -12.10 12.50 0.37
N GLU A 101 -11.92 13.51 -0.48
CA GLU A 101 -10.62 13.86 -1.06
C GLU A 101 -9.70 14.42 0.03
N LEU A 102 -8.40 14.12 -0.05
CA LEU A 102 -7.40 14.71 0.85
C LEU A 102 -7.22 16.20 0.54
N ASN A 103 -7.96 17.05 1.26
CA ASN A 103 -7.80 18.49 1.20
C ASN A 103 -6.45 18.90 1.78
N GLN A 104 -5.67 19.68 1.01
CA GLN A 104 -4.50 20.37 1.53
C GLN A 104 -4.95 21.54 2.43
N GLU A 105 -5.00 21.29 3.74
CA GLU A 105 -4.69 22.33 4.71
C GLU A 105 -3.45 21.89 5.50
N THR A 106 -2.30 22.42 5.05
CA THR A 106 -1.07 22.82 5.78
C THR A 106 0.18 22.53 4.97
#